data_AF-A0AAP4DIX7-F1
#
_entry.id   AF-A0AAP4DIX7-F1
#
_cell.length_a   1.000
_cell.length_b   1.000
_cell.length_c   1.000
_cell.angle_alpha   90.00
_cell.angle_beta   90.00
_cell.angle_gamma   90.00
#
_symmetry.space_group_name_H-M   'P 1'
#
loop_
_entity.id
_entity.type
_entity.pdbx_description
1 polymer ?
#
loop_
_entity_poly.entity_id
_entity_poly.type
_entity_poly.pdbx_seq_one_letter_code
_entity_poly.pdbx_strand_id
1 'polypeptide(L)' 'MKTVNVTYFRPSGKFYTDETIEISEELNGYHALRKEIPKHHRIQGMRMLVQDSGDGKEPYIVPHLYDSIY' A
#
# COMPACT_ATOMS: atom_id res chain seq x y z
N MET A 1 -4.89 -2.34 -15.31
CA MET A 1 -3.93 -1.93 -14.26
C MET A 1 -4.68 -1.07 -13.26
N LYS A 2 -4.59 -1.42 -11.98
CA LYS A 2 -5.26 -0.71 -10.89
C LYS A 2 -4.25 0.15 -10.14
N THR A 3 -4.63 1.37 -9.77
CA THR A 3 -3.81 2.24 -8.92
C THR A 3 -4.15 2.05 -7.45
N VAL A 4 -3.15 2.22 -6.59
CA VAL A 4 -3.27 2.10 -5.13
C VAL A 4 -2.48 3.22 -4.49
N ASN A 5 -3.08 3.89 -3.51
CA ASN A 5 -2.41 4.97 -2.80
C ASN A 5 -1.67 4.43 -1.58
N VAL A 6 -0.41 4.79 -1.46
CA VAL A 6 0.47 4.37 -0.39
C VAL A 6 1.02 5.60 0.33
N THR A 7 0.72 5.70 1.61
CA THR A 7 1.15 6.81 2.46
C THR A 7 2.16 6.32 3.49
N TYR A 8 3.33 6.94 3.54
CA TYR A 8 4.36 6.64 4.50
C TYR A 8 4.31 7.57 5.71
N PHE A 9 4.47 6.95 6.88
CA PHE A 9 4.56 7.63 8.16
C PHE A 9 5.87 7.24 8.86
N ARG A 10 6.50 8.22 9.52
CA ARG A 10 7.60 7.96 10.44
C ARG A 10 7.13 7.05 11.58
N PRO A 11 8.04 6.37 12.31
CA PRO A 11 7.69 5.61 13.53
C PRO A 11 6.87 6.42 14.54
N SER A 12 7.11 7.73 14.61
CA SER A 12 6.35 8.65 15.46
C SER A 12 4.89 8.88 15.01
N GLY A 13 4.45 8.27 13.90
CA GLY A 13 3.13 8.49 13.29
C GLY A 13 3.01 9.77 12.47
N LYS A 14 4.09 10.54 12.28
CA LYS A 14 4.06 11.76 11.46
C LYS A 14 4.11 11.41 9.98
N PHE A 15 3.26 12.05 9.17
CA PHE A 15 3.30 11.96 7.72
C PHE A 15 4.70 12.27 7.18
N TYR A 16 5.13 11.51 6.18
CA TYR A 16 6.40 11.70 5.50
C TYR A 16 6.20 12.01 4.02
N THR A 17 5.57 11.10 3.28
CA THR A 17 5.27 11.22 1.84
C THR A 17 4.17 10.26 1.46
N ASP A 18 3.53 10.49 0.32
CA ASP A 18 2.64 9.55 -0.35
C ASP A 18 3.16 9.24 -1.77
N GLU A 19 2.80 8.06 -2.28
CA GLU A 19 3.02 7.65 -3.66
C GLU A 19 1.84 6.80 -4.16
N THR A 20 1.65 6.77 -5.48
CA THR A 20 0.68 5.87 -6.12
C THR A 20 1.44 4.73 -6.79
N ILE A 21 1.03 3.49 -6.50
CA ILE A 21 1.58 2.30 -7.14
C ILE A 21 0.54 1.66 -8.05
N GLU A 22 1.01 1.08 -9.14
CA GLU A 22 0.18 0.31 -10.06
C GLU A 22 0.30 -1.18 -9.75
N ILE A 23 -0.83 -1.87 -9.64
CA ILE A 23 -0.91 -3.32 -9.45
C ILE A 23 -1.74 -3.95 -10.59
N SER A 24 -1.50 -5.22 -10.86
CA SER A 24 -2.32 -5.97 -11.81
C SER A 24 -3.75 -6.17 -11.30
N GLU A 25 -4.73 -5.98 -12.18
CA GLU A 25 -6.15 -6.24 -11.90
C GLU A 25 -6.45 -7.75 -11.76
N GLU A 26 -5.57 -8.61 -12.26
CA GLU A 26 -5.71 -10.07 -12.18
C GLU A 26 -5.39 -10.63 -10.79
N LEU A 27 -4.83 -9.79 -9.90
CA LEU A 27 -4.51 -10.18 -8.53
C LEU A 27 -5.76 -10.08 -7.66
N ASN A 28 -6.00 -11.10 -6.84
CA ASN A 28 -6.98 -10.99 -5.75
C ASN A 28 -6.47 -9.98 -4.69
N GLY A 29 -7.37 -9.25 -4.03
CA GLY A 29 -7.06 -8.27 -2.98
C GLY A 29 -6.15 -8.80 -1.87
N TYR A 30 -6.29 -10.09 -1.50
CA TYR A 30 -5.34 -10.72 -0.54
C TYR A 30 -3.92 -10.83 -1.10
N HIS A 31 -3.78 -11.25 -2.37
CA HIS A 31 -2.48 -11.40 -3.03
C HIS A 31 -1.82 -10.03 -3.23
N ALA A 32 -2.60 -9.03 -3.63
CA ALA A 32 -2.13 -7.65 -3.73
C ALA A 32 -1.57 -7.17 -2.37
N LEU A 33 -2.37 -7.25 -1.30
CA LEU A 33 -1.98 -6.80 0.03
C LEU A 33 -0.80 -7.59 0.63
N ARG A 34 -0.74 -8.91 0.49
CA ARG A 34 0.27 -9.71 1.21
C ARG A 34 1.53 -10.02 0.43
N LYS A 35 1.49 -10.01 -0.91
CA LYS A 35 2.63 -10.41 -1.74
C LYS A 35 3.20 -9.29 -2.58
N GLU A 36 2.36 -8.47 -3.20
CA GLU A 36 2.84 -7.44 -4.13
C GLU A 36 3.15 -6.13 -3.42
N ILE A 37 2.18 -5.56 -2.70
CA ILE A 37 2.32 -4.24 -2.06
C ILE A 37 3.47 -4.19 -1.03
N PRO A 38 3.73 -5.23 -0.21
CA PRO A 38 4.87 -5.22 0.69
C PRO A 38 6.23 -5.19 -0.03
N LYS A 39 6.33 -5.70 -1.28
CA LYS A 39 7.55 -5.57 -2.09
C LYS A 39 7.82 -4.12 -2.49
N HIS A 40 6.77 -3.30 -2.54
CA HIS A 40 6.88 -1.86 -2.77
C HIS A 40 7.17 -1.07 -1.50
N HIS A 41 7.35 -1.71 -0.33
CA HIS A 41 7.77 -1.04 0.89
C HIS A 41 9.23 -0.58 0.77
N ARG A 42 9.41 0.60 0.16
CA ARG A 42 10.72 1.13 -0.23
C ARG A 42 11.51 1.73 0.92
N ILE A 43 10.83 2.19 1.97
CA ILE A 43 11.44 2.98 3.03
C ILE A 43 11.44 2.18 4.34
N GLN A 44 12.59 1.54 4.61
CA GLN A 44 12.82 0.81 5.85
C GLN A 44 12.67 1.74 7.07
N GLY A 45 12.10 1.21 8.15
CA GLY A 45 11.87 1.96 9.38
C GLY A 45 10.65 2.88 9.35
N MET A 46 9.82 2.85 8.31
CA MET A 46 8.58 3.64 8.23
C MET A 46 7.34 2.75 8.15
N ARG A 47 6.23 3.25 8.70
CA ARG A 47 4.92 2.62 8.55
C ARG A 47 4.33 2.98 7.20
N MET A 48 3.64 2.03 6.59
CA MET A 48 3.07 2.17 5.25
C MET A 48 1.56 1.93 5.32
N LEU A 49 0.76 2.95 5.03
CA LEU A 49 -0.68 2.86 4.92
C LEU A 49 -1.06 2.68 3.45
N VAL A 50 -1.76 1.60 3.16
CA VAL A 50 -2.20 1.26 1.81
C VAL A 50 -3.70 1.49 1.74
N GLN A 51 -4.15 2.24 0.75
CA GLN A 51 -5.55 2.58 0.54
C GLN A 51 -5.93 2.41 -0.93
N ASP A 52 -7.20 2.09 -1.15
CA ASP A 52 -7.78 2.08 -2.48
C ASP A 52 -7.68 3.49 -3.12
N SER A 53 -7.40 3.54 -4.42
CA SER A 53 -7.39 4.80 -5.16
C SER A 53 -8.79 5.39 -5.36
N GLY A 54 -9.84 4.60 -5.15
CA GLY A 54 -11.22 5.01 -5.40
C GLY A 54 -11.62 4.91 -6.87
N ASP A 55 -10.81 4.27 -7.71
CA ASP A 55 -11.07 4.11 -9.15
C ASP A 55 -12.25 3.17 -9.47
N GLY A 56 -12.86 2.53 -8.45
CA GLY A 56 -13.98 1.60 -8.61
C GLY A 56 -13.62 0.31 -9.35
N LYS A 57 -12.32 0.02 -9.54
CA LYS A 57 -11.81 -1.18 -10.21
C LYS A 57 -11.45 -2.26 -9.21
N GLU A 58 -11.64 -3.53 -9.59
CA GLU A 58 -11.16 -4.66 -8.80
C GLU A 58 -9.63 -4.85 -8.95
N PRO A 59 -8.94 -5.41 -7.95
CA PRO A 59 -9.44 -5.88 -6.66
C PRO A 59 -9.67 -4.74 -5.65
N TYR A 60 -10.79 -4.74 -4.91
CA TYR A 60 -10.99 -3.77 -3.82
C TYR A 60 -9.93 -3.92 -2.73
N ILE A 61 -9.24 -2.83 -2.41
CA ILE A 61 -8.22 -2.84 -1.37
C ILE A 61 -8.80 -2.29 -0.08
N VAL A 62 -8.84 -3.14 0.94
CA VAL A 62 -9.16 -2.72 2.29
C VAL A 62 -7.99 -1.89 2.84
N PRO A 63 -8.24 -0.70 3.40
CA PRO A 63 -7.18 0.09 4.03
C PRO A 63 -6.38 -0.74 5.03
N HIS A 64 -5.07 -0.81 4.84
CA HIS A 64 -4.19 -1.63 5.67
C HIS A 64 -2.93 -0.87 6.06
N LEU A 65 -2.61 -0.90 7.35
CA LEU A 65 -1.39 -0.34 7.89
C LEU A 65 -0.35 -1.45 8.07
N TYR A 66 0.79 -1.29 7.42
CA TYR A 66 1.96 -2.13 7.60
C TYR A 66 2.90 -1.44 8.57
N ASP A 67 3.20 -2.13 9.67
CA ASP A 67 4.32 -1.74 10.51
C ASP A 67 5.64 -2.09 9.82
N SER A 68 6.66 -1.25 10.02
CA SER A 68 8.01 -1.58 9.58
C SER A 68 8.43 -2.88 10.26
N ILE A 69 8.81 -3.87 9.46
CA ILE A 69 9.59 -5.00 9.99
C ILE A 69 10.98 -4.45 10.30
N TYR A 70 11.45 -4.69 11.53
CA TYR A 70 12.78 -4.30 12.01
C TYR A 70 13.88 -5.05 11.27
#